data_AF-A0A1S8TXZ0-F1
#
_entry.id   AF-A0A1S8TXZ0-F1
#
_cell.length_a   1.000
_cell.length_b   1.000
_cell.length_c   1.000
_cell.angle_alpha   90.00
_cell.angle_beta   90.00
_cell.angle_gamma   90.00
#
_symmetry.space_group_name_H-M   'P 1'
#
loop_
_entity.id
_entity.type
_entity.pdbx_description
1 polymer ?
#
loop_
_entity_poly.entity_id
_entity_poly.type
_entity_poly.pdbx_seq_one_letter_code
_entity_poly.pdbx_strand_id
1 'polypeptide(L)'
;MNRIKLPGKEKYKKILLVILVIITIGTLFYEHNKNLKEKERKAQQEIATDKQEDNNSSKDKKRDSVIAEDNSIINESKATTNDQTQNSIVTKEIVKEENSTDKLTKEKKSYSNKENELYNQAYTLFFSRDYNGAIDKANILINEFPNNPMGYNIRGIAKSYNGDYNGGLKDIDISLKIDENYGYARFNKALTYELYGNMEESLKWYNKALEVEKYVWTYYGISSIYGRRGDIDNTMKYLNKAIEMDAAVKEIAKEEEDFNPVKDFEAFKKAVYN
;
A
#
# COMPACT_ATOMS: atom_id res chain seq x y z
N MET A 1 -28.43 48.65 -6.25
CA MET A 1 -28.70 47.21 -6.03
C MET A 1 -28.16 46.41 -7.21
N ASN A 2 -27.01 45.76 -7.05
CA ASN A 2 -26.42 44.92 -8.10
C ASN A 2 -27.03 43.51 -8.03
N ARG A 3 -27.70 43.08 -9.10
CA ARG A 3 -28.24 41.72 -9.25
C ARG A 3 -27.14 40.78 -9.76
N ILE A 4 -26.86 39.73 -9.00
CA ILE A 4 -25.97 38.63 -9.41
C ILE A 4 -26.63 37.87 -10.57
N LYS A 5 -25.96 37.80 -11.73
CA LYS A 5 -26.37 36.94 -12.85
C LYS A 5 -25.88 35.51 -12.57
N LEU A 6 -26.82 34.58 -12.38
CA LEU A 6 -26.55 33.14 -12.32
C LEU A 6 -26.25 32.59 -13.74
N PRO A 7 -25.29 31.64 -13.88
CA PRO A 7 -24.93 31.07 -15.17
C PRO A 7 -26.09 30.28 -15.80
N GLY A 8 -26.22 30.34 -17.14
CA GLY A 8 -27.41 29.88 -17.87
C GLY A 8 -27.72 28.38 -17.81
N LYS A 9 -28.96 28.03 -18.20
CA LYS A 9 -29.55 26.66 -18.22
C LYS A 9 -28.65 25.57 -18.86
N GLU A 10 -27.78 25.94 -19.81
CA GLU A 10 -26.79 25.07 -20.45
C GLU A 10 -25.76 24.47 -19.46
N LYS A 11 -25.25 25.29 -18.53
CA LYS A 11 -24.22 24.84 -17.57
C LYS A 11 -24.77 23.80 -16.60
N TYR A 12 -26.01 23.97 -16.16
CA TYR A 12 -26.70 23.00 -15.30
C TYR A 12 -27.00 21.67 -16.00
N LYS A 13 -27.33 21.69 -17.30
CA LYS A 13 -27.51 20.46 -18.08
C LYS A 13 -26.23 19.66 -18.23
N LYS A 14 -25.08 20.32 -18.45
CA LYS A 14 -23.77 19.66 -18.54
C LYS A 14 -23.34 19.05 -17.21
N ILE A 15 -23.53 19.77 -16.10
CA ILE A 15 -23.23 19.25 -14.76
C ILE A 15 -24.12 18.04 -14.43
N LEU A 16 -25.42 18.12 -14.74
CA LEU A 16 -26.35 17.01 -14.51
C LEU A 16 -25.99 15.77 -15.35
N LEU A 17 -25.56 15.95 -16.60
CA LEU A 17 -25.09 14.85 -17.45
C LEU A 17 -23.84 14.16 -16.88
N VAL A 18 -22.87 14.93 -16.38
CA VAL A 18 -21.65 14.37 -15.78
C VAL A 18 -21.99 13.57 -14.52
N ILE A 19 -22.88 14.07 -13.67
CA ILE A 19 -23.33 13.35 -12.47
C ILE A 19 -24.02 12.03 -12.83
N LEU A 20 -24.89 12.03 -13.85
CA LEU A 20 -25.57 10.81 -14.30
C LEU A 20 -24.60 9.77 -14.87
N VAL A 21 -23.57 10.20 -15.60
CA VAL A 21 -22.53 9.30 -16.13
C VAL A 21 -21.69 8.68 -15.01
N ILE A 22 -21.37 9.44 -13.96
CA ILE A 22 -20.62 8.91 -12.81
C ILE A 22 -21.47 7.87 -12.06
N ILE A 23 -22.77 8.12 -11.88
CA ILE A 23 -23.69 7.18 -11.23
C ILE A 23 -23.79 5.88 -12.04
N THR A 24 -23.93 5.94 -13.37
CA THR A 24 -24.04 4.73 -14.20
C THR A 24 -22.75 3.91 -14.24
N ILE A 25 -21.58 4.56 -14.30
CA ILE A 25 -20.29 3.87 -14.20
C ILE A 25 -20.14 3.22 -12.82
N GLY A 26 -20.54 3.92 -11.75
CA GLY A 26 -20.54 3.38 -10.39
C GLY A 26 -21.41 2.14 -10.23
N THR A 27 -22.62 2.14 -10.80
CA THR A 27 -23.51 0.96 -10.77
C THR A 27 -22.96 -0.22 -11.56
N LEU A 28 -22.35 0.03 -12.74
CA LEU A 28 -21.74 -1.03 -13.55
C LEU A 28 -20.51 -1.64 -12.85
N PHE A 29 -19.67 -0.81 -12.23
CA PHE A 29 -18.51 -1.28 -11.48
C PHE A 29 -18.93 -2.09 -10.24
N TYR A 30 -19.99 -1.65 -9.55
CA TYR A 30 -20.54 -2.37 -8.41
C TYR A 30 -21.09 -3.76 -8.80
N GLU A 31 -21.87 -3.85 -9.88
CA GLU A 31 -22.40 -5.13 -10.38
C GLU A 31 -21.29 -6.07 -10.86
N HIS A 32 -20.29 -5.54 -11.56
CA HIS A 32 -19.15 -6.34 -12.01
C HIS A 32 -18.38 -6.97 -10.85
N ASN A 33 -18.06 -6.19 -9.82
CA ASN A 33 -17.35 -6.68 -8.64
C ASN A 33 -18.19 -7.66 -7.81
N LYS A 34 -19.51 -7.46 -7.73
CA LYS A 34 -20.42 -8.41 -7.08
C LYS A 34 -20.41 -9.76 -7.81
N ASN A 35 -20.46 -9.74 -9.14
CA ASN A 35 -20.44 -10.96 -9.96
C ASN A 35 -19.10 -11.71 -9.88
N LEU A 36 -17.98 -11.00 -9.78
CA LEU A 36 -16.66 -11.62 -9.56
C LEU A 36 -16.60 -12.37 -8.23
N LYS A 37 -17.04 -11.72 -7.13
CA LYS A 37 -17.09 -12.36 -5.80
C LYS A 37 -18.01 -13.59 -5.79
N GLU A 38 -19.12 -13.55 -6.53
CA GLU A 38 -20.02 -14.71 -6.62
C GLU A 38 -19.39 -15.87 -7.39
N LYS A 39 -18.63 -15.60 -8.47
CA LYS A 39 -17.88 -16.62 -9.21
C LYS A 39 -16.79 -17.25 -8.35
N GLU A 40 -16.03 -16.44 -7.61
CA GLU A 40 -15.00 -16.93 -6.69
C GLU A 40 -15.59 -17.83 -5.60
N ARG A 41 -16.73 -17.43 -5.02
CA ARG A 41 -17.43 -18.24 -4.01
C ARG A 41 -17.90 -19.58 -4.57
N LYS A 42 -18.43 -19.61 -5.80
CA LYS A 42 -18.85 -20.85 -6.47
C LYS A 42 -17.66 -21.77 -6.76
N ALA A 43 -16.55 -21.22 -7.28
CA ALA A 43 -15.33 -21.99 -7.51
C ALA A 43 -14.74 -22.59 -6.21
N GLN A 44 -14.78 -21.84 -5.11
CA GLN A 44 -14.34 -22.33 -3.81
C GLN A 44 -15.26 -23.43 -3.24
N GLN A 45 -16.57 -23.36 -3.48
CA GLN A 45 -17.51 -24.41 -3.09
C GLN A 45 -17.30 -25.70 -3.90
N GLU A 46 -17.01 -25.59 -5.20
CA GLU A 46 -16.77 -26.74 -6.09
C GLU A 46 -15.47 -27.49 -5.71
N ILE A 47 -14.40 -26.74 -5.38
CA ILE A 47 -13.14 -27.31 -4.86
C ILE A 47 -13.34 -27.99 -3.48
N ALA A 48 -14.29 -27.52 -2.68
CA ALA A 48 -14.59 -28.10 -1.37
C ALA A 48 -15.39 -29.41 -1.49
N THR A 49 -16.26 -29.53 -2.50
CA THR A 49 -17.02 -30.76 -2.78
C THR A 49 -16.14 -31.87 -3.36
N ASP A 50 -15.20 -31.57 -4.27
CA ASP A 50 -14.23 -32.56 -4.79
C ASP A 50 -13.38 -33.18 -3.68
N LYS A 51 -12.96 -32.37 -2.69
CA LYS A 51 -12.19 -32.85 -1.53
C LYS A 51 -12.99 -33.70 -0.55
N GLN A 52 -14.32 -33.67 -0.61
CA GLN A 52 -15.18 -34.54 0.21
C GLN A 52 -15.42 -35.91 -0.46
N GLU A 53 -15.41 -35.99 -1.80
CA GLU A 53 -15.53 -37.27 -2.51
C GLU A 53 -14.25 -38.13 -2.38
N ASP A 54 -13.06 -37.53 -2.41
CA ASP A 54 -11.79 -38.25 -2.20
C ASP A 54 -11.62 -38.81 -0.76
N ASN A 55 -12.22 -38.15 0.23
CA ASN A 55 -12.17 -38.59 1.63
C ASN A 55 -13.20 -39.68 1.97
N ASN A 56 -14.23 -39.87 1.15
CA ASN A 56 -15.17 -40.99 1.29
C ASN A 56 -14.71 -42.24 0.51
N SER A 57 -13.93 -42.09 -0.57
CA SER A 57 -13.31 -43.23 -1.29
C SER A 57 -12.22 -43.96 -0.49
N SER A 58 -11.62 -43.29 0.50
CA SER A 58 -10.51 -43.82 1.32
C SER A 58 -10.95 -44.47 2.65
N LYS A 59 -12.24 -44.46 3.00
CA LYS A 59 -12.77 -45.11 4.22
C LYS A 59 -13.26 -46.56 4.03
N ASP A 60 -13.42 -47.03 2.79
CA ASP A 60 -13.92 -48.40 2.51
C ASP A 60 -12.82 -49.46 2.26
N LYS A 61 -11.53 -49.13 2.45
CA LYS A 61 -10.40 -50.09 2.29
C LYS A 61 -9.61 -50.41 3.56
N LYS A 62 -10.17 -50.16 4.75
CA LYS A 62 -9.58 -50.60 6.04
C LYS A 62 -10.55 -51.50 6.81
N ARG A 63 -10.94 -52.60 6.18
CA ARG A 63 -11.26 -53.87 6.84
C ARG A 63 -10.54 -54.95 6.04
N ASP A 64 -10.01 -55.94 6.74
CA ASP A 64 -9.21 -57.07 6.23
C ASP A 64 -7.71 -56.83 6.10
N SER A 65 -6.98 -57.03 7.20
CA SER A 65 -6.07 -58.18 7.34
C SER A 65 -5.17 -58.02 8.56
N VAL A 66 -5.28 -59.01 9.45
CA VAL A 66 -4.37 -59.32 10.55
C VAL A 66 -3.37 -60.37 10.02
N ILE A 67 -2.17 -60.40 10.62
CA ILE A 67 -1.25 -61.55 10.85
C ILE A 67 0.16 -61.41 10.22
N ALA A 68 1.17 -61.51 11.13
CA ALA A 68 2.57 -61.96 10.99
C ALA A 68 3.50 -61.18 10.04
N GLU A 69 4.84 -61.10 10.16
CA GLU A 69 5.94 -61.48 11.06
C GLU A 69 7.17 -60.78 10.39
N ASP A 70 8.01 -60.04 11.11
CA ASP A 70 9.37 -60.39 11.57
C ASP A 70 10.52 -60.38 10.53
N ASN A 71 11.68 -59.89 10.98
CA ASN A 71 13.06 -59.98 10.44
C ASN A 71 13.60 -59.02 9.34
N SER A 72 14.34 -58.00 9.81
CA SER A 72 15.82 -57.83 9.74
C SER A 72 16.61 -57.98 8.41
N ILE A 73 17.53 -57.01 8.21
CA ILE A 73 18.95 -57.14 7.76
C ILE A 73 19.34 -56.95 6.25
N ILE A 74 20.04 -55.83 6.01
CA ILE A 74 21.39 -55.61 5.40
C ILE A 74 21.70 -55.93 3.90
N ASN A 75 22.25 -54.88 3.26
CA ASN A 75 23.31 -54.75 2.24
C ASN A 75 23.11 -54.94 0.71
N GLU A 76 23.68 -53.92 0.01
CA GLU A 76 24.59 -53.96 -1.15
C GLU A 76 24.06 -54.58 -2.47
N SER A 77 24.45 -54.21 -3.69
CA SER A 77 25.37 -53.24 -4.29
C SER A 77 25.24 -53.41 -5.82
N LYS A 78 25.54 -52.34 -6.58
CA LYS A 78 26.12 -52.33 -7.96
C LYS A 78 25.22 -52.73 -9.15
N ALA A 79 25.00 -51.77 -10.07
CA ALA A 79 25.64 -51.66 -11.40
C ALA A 79 24.92 -52.53 -12.45
N THR A 80 24.53 -52.15 -13.67
CA THR A 80 24.99 -51.26 -14.77
C THR A 80 23.90 -51.46 -15.85
N THR A 81 23.49 -50.57 -16.77
CA THR A 81 24.17 -49.90 -17.88
C THR A 81 23.19 -48.96 -18.60
N ASN A 82 23.75 -47.89 -19.17
CA ASN A 82 23.26 -46.92 -20.17
C ASN A 82 22.15 -47.35 -21.15
N ASP A 83 21.26 -46.39 -21.47
CA ASP A 83 21.21 -45.87 -22.83
C ASP A 83 20.82 -44.38 -22.88
N GLN A 84 21.45 -43.64 -23.79
CA GLN A 84 21.35 -42.18 -23.94
C GLN A 84 20.31 -41.79 -24.99
N THR A 85 19.62 -40.66 -24.80
CA THR A 85 19.27 -39.64 -25.84
C THR A 85 18.55 -38.47 -25.13
N GLN A 86 19.24 -37.37 -24.81
CA GLN A 86 19.42 -36.15 -25.63
C GLN A 86 18.25 -35.14 -25.53
N ASN A 87 18.63 -33.87 -25.36
CA ASN A 87 17.86 -32.62 -25.18
C ASN A 87 17.34 -32.33 -23.76
N SER A 88 17.64 -31.20 -23.12
CA SER A 88 18.28 -29.97 -23.56
C SER A 88 18.80 -29.17 -22.36
N ILE A 89 20.04 -28.75 -22.46
CA ILE A 89 20.75 -27.76 -21.65
C ILE A 89 20.01 -26.42 -21.72
N VAL A 90 19.67 -25.81 -20.58
CA VAL A 90 19.98 -24.39 -20.26
C VAL A 90 19.98 -24.23 -18.73
N THR A 91 21.12 -24.49 -18.10
CA THR A 91 21.49 -23.95 -16.79
C THR A 91 22.96 -23.58 -16.84
N LYS A 92 23.26 -22.29 -16.99
CA LYS A 92 24.43 -21.53 -16.47
C LYS A 92 24.56 -20.21 -17.22
N GLU A 93 25.09 -19.21 -16.51
CA GLU A 93 25.17 -17.77 -16.83
C GLU A 93 23.89 -17.06 -16.38
N ILE A 94 23.83 -16.35 -15.26
CA ILE A 94 24.74 -15.28 -14.81
C ILE A 94 24.84 -15.34 -13.26
N VAL A 95 25.98 -15.77 -12.75
CA VAL A 95 26.43 -15.52 -11.37
C VAL A 95 27.80 -14.89 -11.51
N LYS A 96 27.88 -13.57 -11.28
CA LYS A 96 29.03 -12.81 -10.76
C LYS A 96 28.81 -11.32 -11.01
N GLU A 97 28.31 -10.64 -9.99
CA GLU A 97 28.80 -9.33 -9.54
C GLU A 97 28.08 -8.97 -8.23
N GLU A 98 28.51 -9.60 -7.14
CA GLU A 98 28.29 -9.05 -5.80
C GLU A 98 29.67 -8.80 -5.20
N ASN A 99 30.03 -7.52 -5.14
CA ASN A 99 31.06 -7.06 -4.24
C ASN A 99 30.65 -5.70 -3.66
N SER A 100 30.55 -5.69 -2.33
CA SER A 100 30.75 -4.55 -1.45
C SER A 100 29.57 -3.58 -1.29
N THR A 101 28.65 -3.92 -0.39
CA THR A 101 28.37 -3.05 0.77
C THR A 101 27.61 -3.87 1.82
N ASP A 102 28.29 -4.07 2.94
CA ASP A 102 27.74 -4.60 4.17
C ASP A 102 26.68 -3.60 4.69
N LYS A 103 25.41 -3.80 4.34
CA LYS A 103 24.29 -3.00 4.85
C LYS A 103 23.11 -3.93 5.13
N LEU A 104 22.97 -4.30 6.41
CA LEU A 104 21.85 -5.00 7.04
C LEU A 104 20.74 -5.43 6.07
N THR A 105 20.84 -6.65 5.55
CA THR A 105 19.69 -7.36 5.00
C THR A 105 18.78 -7.77 6.16
N LYS A 106 18.04 -6.82 6.73
CA LYS A 106 16.84 -7.16 7.53
C LYS A 106 15.92 -7.90 6.57
N GLU A 107 15.71 -9.20 6.80
CA GLU A 107 14.70 -9.99 6.10
C GLU A 107 13.40 -9.17 6.04
N LYS A 108 12.89 -8.93 4.83
CA LYS A 108 11.60 -8.28 4.65
C LYS A 108 10.56 -9.15 5.36
N LYS A 109 10.11 -8.72 6.54
CA LYS A 109 9.16 -9.45 7.38
C LYS A 109 7.95 -9.82 6.54
N SER A 110 7.75 -11.12 6.35
CA SER A 110 6.62 -11.64 5.57
C SER A 110 5.39 -11.67 6.46
N TYR A 111 4.38 -10.86 6.12
CA TYR A 111 3.11 -10.82 6.83
C TYR A 111 2.14 -11.85 6.23
N SER A 112 1.29 -12.42 7.09
CA SER A 112 0.27 -13.38 6.67
C SER A 112 -0.74 -12.75 5.70
N ASN A 113 -1.42 -13.60 4.91
CA ASN A 113 -2.50 -13.14 4.03
C ASN A 113 -3.58 -12.38 4.81
N LYS A 114 -3.90 -12.80 6.04
CA LYS A 114 -4.90 -12.15 6.89
C LYS A 114 -4.46 -10.76 7.34
N GLU A 115 -3.20 -10.58 7.73
CA GLU A 115 -2.63 -9.27 8.07
C GLU A 115 -2.74 -8.30 6.88
N ASN A 116 -2.31 -8.76 5.70
CA ASN A 116 -2.36 -7.97 4.48
C ASN A 116 -3.80 -7.63 4.08
N GLU A 117 -4.74 -8.56 4.23
CA GLU A 117 -6.16 -8.33 3.93
C GLU A 117 -6.76 -7.26 4.86
N LEU A 118 -6.57 -7.39 6.18
CA LEU A 118 -7.06 -6.41 7.15
C LEU A 118 -6.44 -5.03 6.93
N TYR A 119 -5.14 -4.98 6.66
CA TYR A 119 -4.44 -3.75 6.31
C TYR A 119 -5.02 -3.12 5.05
N ASN A 120 -5.20 -3.90 3.97
CA ASN A 120 -5.77 -3.40 2.72
C ASN A 120 -7.19 -2.88 2.89
N GLN A 121 -8.03 -3.54 3.71
CA GLN A 121 -9.36 -3.03 4.05
C GLN A 121 -9.29 -1.67 4.76
N ALA A 122 -8.44 -1.54 5.78
CA ALA A 122 -8.24 -0.27 6.49
C ALA A 122 -7.71 0.83 5.55
N TYR A 123 -6.77 0.48 4.70
CA TYR A 123 -6.20 1.36 3.68
C TYR A 123 -7.27 1.85 2.70
N THR A 124 -8.08 0.96 2.12
CA THR A 124 -9.17 1.34 1.22
C THR A 124 -10.17 2.29 1.87
N LEU A 125 -10.55 2.03 3.13
CA LEU A 125 -11.46 2.90 3.88
C LEU A 125 -10.84 4.29 4.11
N PHE A 126 -9.56 4.33 4.47
CA PHE A 126 -8.81 5.59 4.64
C PHE A 126 -8.83 6.43 3.35
N PHE A 127 -8.52 5.85 2.19
CA PHE A 127 -8.55 6.57 0.91
C PHE A 127 -9.97 6.94 0.45
N SER A 128 -10.98 6.21 0.93
CA SER A 128 -12.40 6.57 0.76
C SER A 128 -12.87 7.67 1.73
N ARG A 129 -11.95 8.19 2.56
CA ARG A 129 -12.20 9.17 3.64
C ARG A 129 -13.14 8.65 4.74
N ASP A 130 -13.36 7.34 4.81
CA ASP A 130 -14.03 6.70 5.95
C ASP A 130 -12.99 6.40 7.03
N TYR A 131 -12.61 7.45 7.77
CA TYR A 131 -11.57 7.35 8.80
C TYR A 131 -12.01 6.50 9.99
N ASN A 132 -13.29 6.52 10.37
CA ASN A 132 -13.81 5.67 11.44
C ASN A 132 -13.77 4.19 11.02
N GLY A 133 -14.20 3.87 9.80
CA GLY A 133 -14.09 2.51 9.27
C GLY A 133 -12.64 2.03 9.16
N ALA A 134 -11.72 2.91 8.75
CA ALA A 134 -10.28 2.60 8.73
C ALA A 134 -9.74 2.30 10.14
N ILE A 135 -10.13 3.08 11.14
CA ILE A 135 -9.78 2.87 12.55
C ILE A 135 -10.31 1.53 13.04
N ASP A 136 -11.56 1.17 12.71
CA ASP A 136 -12.17 -0.11 13.12
C ASP A 136 -11.44 -1.31 12.54
N LYS A 137 -11.08 -1.27 11.24
CA LYS A 137 -10.30 -2.34 10.62
C LYS A 137 -8.88 -2.41 11.18
N ALA A 138 -8.27 -1.27 11.46
CA ALA A 138 -6.96 -1.22 12.10
C ALA A 138 -6.99 -1.77 13.54
N ASN A 139 -8.08 -1.56 14.28
CA ASN A 139 -8.28 -2.14 15.61
C ASN A 139 -8.30 -3.67 15.55
N ILE A 140 -8.99 -4.27 14.57
CA ILE A 140 -8.99 -5.72 14.37
C ILE A 140 -7.56 -6.22 14.08
N LEU A 141 -6.84 -5.57 13.16
CA LEU A 141 -5.45 -5.91 12.82
C LEU A 141 -4.54 -5.84 14.05
N ILE A 142 -4.64 -4.79 14.86
CA ILE A 142 -3.82 -4.61 16.07
C ILE A 142 -4.16 -5.66 17.14
N ASN A 143 -5.44 -5.99 17.32
CA ASN A 143 -5.87 -6.96 18.32
C ASN A 143 -5.40 -8.37 17.97
N GLU A 144 -5.48 -8.75 16.70
CA GLU A 144 -5.05 -10.08 16.25
C GLU A 144 -3.54 -10.19 16.04
N PHE A 145 -2.89 -9.10 15.61
CA PHE A 145 -1.49 -9.05 15.24
C PHE A 145 -0.78 -7.85 15.91
N PRO A 146 -0.58 -7.88 17.24
CA PRO A 146 -0.10 -6.72 18.00
C PRO A 146 1.34 -6.29 17.70
N ASN A 147 2.10 -7.11 16.96
CA ASN A 147 3.47 -6.83 16.51
C ASN A 147 3.55 -6.47 15.01
N ASN A 148 2.42 -6.10 14.40
CA ASN A 148 2.34 -5.60 13.03
C ASN A 148 2.39 -4.05 13.05
N PRO A 149 3.47 -3.43 12.55
CA PRO A 149 3.60 -1.96 12.56
C PRO A 149 2.58 -1.28 11.64
N MET A 150 2.09 -1.96 10.60
CA MET A 150 1.16 -1.39 9.62
C MET A 150 -0.19 -1.05 10.25
N GLY A 151 -0.68 -1.88 11.18
CA GLY A 151 -1.94 -1.65 11.88
C GLY A 151 -1.93 -0.36 12.71
N TYR A 152 -0.87 -0.15 13.49
CA TYR A 152 -0.72 1.09 14.24
C TYR A 152 -0.51 2.30 13.32
N ASN A 153 0.27 2.16 12.25
CA ASN A 153 0.49 3.25 11.29
C ASN A 153 -0.82 3.70 10.61
N ILE A 154 -1.62 2.76 10.10
CA ILE A 154 -2.87 3.10 9.40
C ILE A 154 -3.92 3.64 10.38
N ARG A 155 -4.00 3.11 11.61
CA ARG A 155 -4.86 3.69 12.65
C ARG A 155 -4.43 5.11 12.99
N GLY A 156 -3.12 5.31 13.13
CA GLY A 156 -2.55 6.58 13.51
C GLY A 156 -2.86 7.67 12.49
N ILE A 157 -2.60 7.43 11.20
CA ILE A 157 -2.90 8.41 10.16
C ILE A 157 -4.42 8.63 10.01
N ALA A 158 -5.25 7.58 10.13
CA ALA A 158 -6.70 7.73 10.10
C ALA A 158 -7.21 8.61 11.26
N LYS A 159 -6.69 8.44 12.47
CA LYS A 159 -7.00 9.31 13.62
C LYS A 159 -6.59 10.77 13.36
N SER A 160 -5.40 10.99 12.82
CA SER A 160 -4.91 12.33 12.48
C SER A 160 -5.85 13.03 11.49
N TYR A 161 -6.27 12.36 10.42
CA TYR A 161 -7.22 12.92 9.47
C TYR A 161 -8.64 13.09 10.06
N ASN A 162 -8.97 12.32 11.09
CA ASN A 162 -10.21 12.47 11.87
C ASN A 162 -10.10 13.52 12.99
N GLY A 163 -8.99 14.27 13.06
CA GLY A 163 -8.76 15.37 14.02
C GLY A 163 -8.12 14.96 15.35
N ASP A 164 -7.90 13.68 15.62
CA ASP A 164 -7.18 13.20 16.80
C ASP A 164 -5.68 13.07 16.52
N TYR A 165 -4.99 14.21 16.44
CA TYR A 165 -3.55 14.25 16.14
C TYR A 165 -2.70 13.59 17.23
N ASN A 166 -3.05 13.78 18.50
CA ASN A 166 -2.28 13.22 19.62
C ASN A 166 -2.42 11.68 19.68
N GLY A 167 -3.64 11.17 19.52
CA GLY A 167 -3.86 9.73 19.41
C GLY A 167 -3.24 9.14 18.16
N GLY A 168 -3.25 9.89 17.04
CA GLY A 168 -2.57 9.54 15.81
C GLY A 168 -1.05 9.38 15.98
N LEU A 169 -0.39 10.39 16.55
CA LEU A 169 1.05 10.36 16.86
C LEU A 169 1.40 9.20 17.79
N LYS A 170 0.60 8.96 18.83
CA LYS A 170 0.83 7.85 19.76
C LYS A 170 0.82 6.50 19.06
N ASP A 171 -0.12 6.27 18.14
CA ASP A 171 -0.15 5.03 17.37
C ASP A 171 1.04 4.92 16.39
N ILE A 172 1.39 6.01 15.71
CA ILE A 172 2.56 6.03 14.82
C ILE A 172 3.86 5.77 15.60
N ASP A 173 3.98 6.27 16.84
CA ASP A 173 5.12 5.98 17.71
C ASP A 173 5.21 4.52 18.10
N ILE A 174 4.08 3.85 18.32
CA ILE A 174 4.06 2.39 18.54
C ILE A 174 4.52 1.67 17.28
N SER A 175 4.06 2.10 16.10
CA SER A 175 4.51 1.54 14.81
C SER A 175 6.02 1.62 14.66
N LEU A 176 6.61 2.79 14.93
CA LEU A 176 8.07 3.02 14.87
C LEU A 176 8.84 2.30 15.97
N LYS A 177 8.20 2.00 17.11
CA LYS A 177 8.82 1.15 18.14
C LYS A 177 8.89 -0.32 17.72
N ILE A 178 7.91 -0.79 16.95
CA ILE A 178 7.88 -2.16 16.40
C ILE A 178 8.87 -2.28 15.24
N ASP A 179 8.88 -1.31 14.34
CA ASP A 179 9.83 -1.22 13.23
C ASP A 179 10.31 0.22 13.03
N GLU A 180 11.51 0.50 13.57
CA GLU A 180 12.15 1.81 13.51
C GLU A 180 12.41 2.31 12.08
N ASN A 181 12.52 1.39 11.12
CA ASN A 181 12.83 1.68 9.72
C ASN A 181 11.57 1.64 8.84
N TYR A 182 10.38 1.59 9.43
CA TYR A 182 9.15 1.62 8.66
C TYR A 182 8.91 3.02 8.06
N GLY A 183 9.37 3.21 6.82
CA GLY A 183 9.39 4.50 6.13
C GLY A 183 8.03 5.20 6.08
N TYR A 184 6.95 4.44 5.86
CA TYR A 184 5.58 4.96 5.87
C TYR A 184 5.18 5.55 7.22
N ALA A 185 5.62 4.99 8.35
CA ALA A 185 5.33 5.55 9.66
C ALA A 185 6.10 6.85 9.91
N ARG A 186 7.35 6.97 9.44
CA ARG A 186 8.10 8.24 9.50
C ARG A 186 7.42 9.33 8.67
N PHE A 187 6.99 8.98 7.45
CA PHE A 187 6.22 9.88 6.58
C PHE A 187 4.90 10.30 7.23
N ASN A 188 4.10 9.35 7.73
CA ASN A 188 2.82 9.65 8.36
C ASN A 188 2.97 10.44 9.66
N LYS A 189 4.08 10.29 10.39
CA LYS A 189 4.40 11.14 11.55
C LYS A 189 4.60 12.59 11.12
N ALA A 190 5.37 12.81 10.05
CA ALA A 190 5.58 14.13 9.49
C ALA A 190 4.27 14.77 9.01
N LEU A 191 3.47 14.02 8.27
CA LEU A 191 2.15 14.44 7.79
C LEU A 191 1.20 14.73 8.96
N THR A 192 1.24 13.95 10.04
CA THR A 192 0.44 14.23 11.24
C THR A 192 0.84 15.53 11.91
N TYR A 193 2.15 15.83 12.03
CA TYR A 193 2.59 17.12 12.55
C TYR A 193 2.18 18.28 11.63
N GLU A 194 2.19 18.06 10.32
CA GLU A 194 1.73 19.04 9.32
C GLU A 194 0.24 19.35 9.50
N LEU A 195 -0.61 18.31 9.57
CA LEU A 195 -2.04 18.44 9.83
C LEU A 195 -2.32 19.11 11.18
N TYR A 196 -1.46 18.88 12.18
CA TYR A 196 -1.55 19.53 13.48
C TYR A 196 -1.02 20.98 13.49
N GLY A 197 -0.49 21.46 12.36
CA GLY A 197 0.07 22.82 12.21
C GLY A 197 1.50 22.99 12.71
N ASN A 198 2.16 21.92 13.17
CA ASN A 198 3.55 21.96 13.61
C ASN A 198 4.51 21.67 12.44
N MET A 199 4.71 22.69 11.61
CA MET A 199 5.52 22.58 10.39
C MET A 199 7.00 22.26 10.66
N GLU A 200 7.57 22.75 11.77
CA GLU A 200 8.98 22.49 12.11
C GLU A 200 9.23 21.02 12.44
N GLU A 201 8.34 20.43 13.25
CA GLU A 201 8.48 19.01 13.59
C GLU A 201 8.15 18.12 12.38
N SER A 202 7.20 18.55 11.54
CA SER A 202 6.93 17.88 10.26
C SER A 202 8.16 17.80 9.36
N LEU A 203 8.87 18.92 9.13
CA LEU A 203 10.11 18.95 8.34
C LEU A 203 11.17 17.98 8.88
N LYS A 204 11.35 17.91 10.21
CA LYS A 204 12.30 16.97 10.82
C LYS A 204 11.93 15.52 10.49
N TRP A 205 10.66 15.16 10.59
CA TRP A 205 10.21 13.79 10.31
C TRP A 205 10.20 13.44 8.82
N TYR A 206 9.90 14.39 7.93
CA TYR A 206 10.06 14.16 6.49
C TYR A 206 11.52 13.91 6.13
N ASN A 207 12.48 14.66 6.71
CA ASN A 207 13.91 14.39 6.51
C ASN A 207 14.30 12.99 7.01
N LYS A 208 13.82 12.58 8.19
CA LYS A 208 14.02 11.20 8.70
C LYS A 208 13.37 10.13 7.81
N ALA A 209 12.26 10.45 7.13
CA ALA A 209 11.65 9.53 6.18
C ALA A 209 12.54 9.36 4.93
N LEU A 210 13.12 10.44 4.42
CA LEU A 210 14.07 10.42 3.29
C LEU A 210 15.38 9.65 3.57
N GLU A 211 15.75 9.49 4.84
CA GLU A 211 16.89 8.64 5.25
C GLU A 211 16.62 7.14 5.02
N VAL A 212 15.35 6.72 5.03
CA VAL A 212 14.93 5.33 4.78
C VAL A 212 14.71 5.12 3.29
N GLU A 213 13.80 5.91 2.72
CA GLU A 213 13.40 5.78 1.33
C GLU A 213 13.00 7.13 0.74
N LYS A 214 13.37 7.34 -0.52
CA LYS A 214 13.09 8.56 -1.25
C LYS A 214 11.73 8.39 -1.95
N TYR A 215 10.68 8.94 -1.38
CA TYR A 215 9.34 8.98 -1.99
C TYR A 215 9.02 10.35 -2.58
N VAL A 216 8.26 10.34 -3.69
CA VAL A 216 7.71 11.55 -4.35
C VAL A 216 7.01 12.45 -3.33
N TRP A 217 6.07 11.86 -2.57
CA TRP A 217 5.22 12.58 -1.63
C TRP A 217 5.96 13.16 -0.42
N THR A 218 7.10 12.56 -0.03
CA THR A 218 7.94 13.13 1.02
C THR A 218 8.60 14.43 0.56
N TYR A 219 9.13 14.46 -0.67
CA TYR A 219 9.66 15.70 -1.25
C TYR A 219 8.58 16.74 -1.48
N TYR A 220 7.41 16.30 -1.96
CA TYR A 220 6.26 17.17 -2.13
C TYR A 220 5.79 17.81 -0.81
N GLY A 221 5.65 17.03 0.27
CA GLY A 221 5.27 17.54 1.59
C GLY A 221 6.25 18.57 2.15
N ILE A 222 7.57 18.32 2.01
CA ILE A 222 8.59 19.31 2.36
C ILE A 222 8.41 20.60 1.52
N SER A 223 8.23 20.45 0.21
CA SER A 223 8.03 21.57 -0.71
C SER A 223 6.80 22.40 -0.34
N SER A 224 5.68 21.75 -0.03
CA SER A 224 4.43 22.39 0.40
C SER A 224 4.65 23.24 1.67
N ILE A 225 5.36 22.71 2.66
CA ILE A 225 5.70 23.46 3.88
C ILE A 225 6.48 24.74 3.55
N TYR A 226 7.49 24.67 2.69
CA TYR A 226 8.24 25.86 2.27
C TYR A 226 7.39 26.81 1.41
N GLY A 227 6.47 26.26 0.60
CA GLY A 227 5.54 27.04 -0.22
C GLY A 227 4.65 27.93 0.65
N ARG A 228 4.08 27.36 1.72
CA ARG A 228 3.27 28.11 2.69
C ARG A 228 4.07 29.20 3.40
N ARG A 229 5.39 29.04 3.54
CA ARG A 229 6.30 30.02 4.14
C ARG A 229 6.75 31.12 3.17
N GLY A 230 6.43 31.00 1.88
CA GLY A 230 6.94 31.91 0.85
C GLY A 230 8.41 31.69 0.49
N ASP A 231 9.01 30.58 0.94
CA ASP A 231 10.42 30.26 0.68
C ASP A 231 10.56 29.58 -0.69
N ILE A 232 10.59 30.40 -1.73
CA ILE A 232 10.67 29.93 -3.13
C ILE A 232 11.89 29.05 -3.39
N ASP A 233 13.04 29.35 -2.78
CA ASP A 233 14.28 28.61 -3.04
C ASP A 233 14.17 27.17 -2.54
N ASN A 234 13.70 26.98 -1.29
CA ASN A 234 13.49 25.64 -0.78
C ASN A 234 12.27 24.96 -1.40
N THR A 235 11.17 25.68 -1.70
CA THR A 235 10.06 25.12 -2.47
C THR A 235 10.57 24.50 -3.76
N MET A 236 11.29 25.25 -4.58
CA MET A 236 11.74 24.74 -5.88
C MET A 236 12.77 23.61 -5.75
N LYS A 237 13.64 23.67 -4.74
CA LYS A 237 14.60 22.58 -4.46
C LYS A 237 13.92 21.24 -4.25
N TYR A 238 12.81 21.21 -3.50
CA TYR A 238 12.11 19.97 -3.17
C TYR A 238 11.01 19.64 -4.19
N LEU A 239 10.31 20.63 -4.73
CA LEU A 239 9.29 20.44 -5.77
C LEU A 239 9.90 19.84 -7.05
N ASN A 240 11.06 20.34 -7.48
CA ASN A 240 11.73 19.81 -8.68
C ASN A 240 12.10 18.34 -8.51
N LYS A 241 12.53 17.91 -7.31
CA LYS A 241 12.79 16.50 -7.03
C LYS A 241 11.52 15.67 -7.12
N ALA A 242 10.41 16.16 -6.59
CA ALA A 242 9.12 15.46 -6.69
C ALA A 242 8.65 15.35 -8.15
N ILE A 243 8.76 16.43 -8.94
CA ILE A 243 8.41 16.47 -10.38
C ILE A 243 9.31 15.56 -11.22
N GLU A 244 10.62 15.51 -10.92
CA GLU A 244 11.57 14.63 -11.61
C GLU A 244 11.20 13.15 -11.39
N MET A 245 10.76 12.80 -10.20
CA MET A 245 10.34 11.45 -9.86
C MET A 245 8.95 11.09 -10.41
N ASP A 246 8.03 12.05 -10.43
CA ASP A 246 6.69 11.89 -10.99
C ASP A 246 6.19 13.23 -11.56
N ALA A 247 6.12 13.30 -12.88
CA ALA A 247 5.67 14.50 -13.59
C ALA A 247 4.21 14.89 -13.27
N ALA A 248 3.37 13.95 -12.78
CA ALA A 248 2.00 14.25 -12.37
C ALA A 248 1.93 15.22 -11.18
N VAL A 249 3.02 15.34 -10.42
CA VAL A 249 3.17 16.33 -9.33
C VAL A 249 2.94 17.76 -9.83
N LYS A 250 3.24 18.05 -11.10
CA LYS A 250 2.94 19.37 -11.69
C LYS A 250 1.45 19.70 -11.58
N GLU A 251 0.57 18.77 -11.97
CA GLU A 251 -0.88 19.03 -11.95
C GLU A 251 -1.39 19.24 -10.53
N ILE A 252 -0.87 18.49 -9.57
CA ILE A 252 -1.20 18.66 -8.15
C ILE A 252 -0.72 20.04 -7.66
N ALA A 253 0.51 20.44 -7.98
CA ALA A 253 1.06 21.73 -7.55
C ALA A 253 0.33 22.95 -8.14
N LYS A 254 -0.38 22.81 -9.28
CA LYS A 254 -1.18 23.90 -9.86
C LYS A 254 -2.40 24.24 -9.02
N GLU A 255 -3.02 23.22 -8.41
CA GLU A 255 -4.31 23.33 -7.73
C GLU A 255 -4.15 23.59 -6.22
N GLU A 256 -3.00 23.25 -5.66
CA GLU A 256 -2.79 23.24 -4.20
C GLU A 256 -2.49 24.63 -3.65
N GLU A 257 -3.23 25.00 -2.60
CA GLU A 257 -3.17 26.33 -2.00
C GLU A 257 -1.85 26.61 -1.28
N ASP A 258 -1.12 25.55 -0.91
CA ASP A 258 0.18 25.62 -0.25
C ASP A 258 1.19 26.44 -1.05
N PHE A 259 1.05 26.48 -2.37
CA PHE A 259 1.95 27.23 -3.25
C PHE A 259 1.46 28.63 -3.60
N ASN A 260 0.30 29.07 -3.11
CA ASN A 260 -0.21 30.43 -3.35
C ASN A 260 0.81 31.55 -3.06
N PRO A 261 1.64 31.48 -2.00
CA PRO A 261 2.64 32.52 -1.73
C PRO A 261 3.78 32.58 -2.76
N VAL A 262 3.99 31.50 -3.53
CA VAL A 262 5.16 31.34 -4.42
C VAL A 262 4.80 31.09 -5.89
N LYS A 263 3.52 30.90 -6.21
CA LYS A 263 3.07 30.47 -7.55
C LYS A 263 3.35 31.45 -8.69
N ASP A 264 3.44 32.74 -8.38
CA ASP A 264 3.66 33.80 -9.37
C ASP A 264 5.16 34.03 -9.67
N PHE A 265 6.05 33.39 -8.91
CA PHE A 265 7.49 33.46 -9.17
C PHE A 265 7.83 32.74 -10.47
N GLU A 266 8.77 33.30 -11.24
CA GLU A 266 9.16 32.76 -12.55
C GLU A 266 9.66 31.32 -12.45
N ALA A 267 10.43 31.00 -11.41
CA ALA A 267 10.93 29.65 -11.18
C ALA A 267 9.80 28.62 -11.00
N PHE A 268 8.77 28.97 -10.23
CA PHE A 268 7.60 28.11 -10.02
C PHE A 268 6.84 27.93 -11.33
N LYS A 269 6.52 29.05 -12.01
CA LYS A 269 5.78 28.99 -13.27
C LYS A 269 6.47 28.12 -14.31
N LYS A 270 7.79 28.27 -14.43
CA LYS A 270 8.61 27.49 -15.37
C LYS A 270 8.61 25.99 -15.05
N ALA A 271 8.60 25.62 -13.79
CA ALA A 271 8.61 24.21 -13.40
C ALA A 271 7.22 23.55 -13.53
N VAL A 272 6.16 24.30 -13.24
CA VAL A 272 4.81 23.73 -13.04
C VAL A 272 3.89 23.91 -14.26
N TYR A 273 3.99 25.03 -14.99
CA TYR A 273 3.09 25.33 -16.13
C TYR A 273 3.71 25.06 -17.51
N ASN A 274 5.02 24.81 -17.59
CA ASN A 274 5.70 24.47 -18.84
C ASN A 274 5.86 22.96 -19.05
#